data_AF-A0A5R2MUV0-F1
#
_entry.id   AF-A0A5R2MUV0-F1
#
_cell.length_a   1.000
_cell.length_b   1.000
_cell.length_c   1.000
_cell.angle_alpha   90.00
_cell.angle_beta   90.00
_cell.angle_gamma   90.00
#
_symmetry.space_group_name_H-M   'P 1'
#
loop_
_entity.id
_entity.type
_entity.pdbx_description
1 polymer ?
#
loop_
_entity_poly.entity_id
_entity_poly.type
_entity_poly.pdbx_seq_one_letter_code
_entity_poly.pdbx_strand_id
1 'polypeptide(L)' 'MTKTRSLPRYEDAVAQFRIEDEIARLSGDPASGINAYVECCGRYTGENRLALRAISA' A
#
# COMPACT_ATOMS: atom_id res chain seq x y z
N MET A 1 2.92 -25.58 2.51
CA MET A 1 2.31 -25.16 3.78
C MET A 1 2.37 -23.64 3.86
N THR A 2 1.26 -22.96 3.60
CA THR A 2 1.17 -21.50 3.66
C THR A 2 1.02 -21.13 5.14
N LYS A 3 2.05 -20.50 5.72
CA LYS A 3 2.03 -20.03 7.12
C LYS A 3 1.03 -18.89 7.21
N THR A 4 -0.10 -19.10 7.87
CA THR A 4 -1.06 -18.03 8.18
C THR A 4 -0.33 -16.96 8.98
N ARG A 5 -0.14 -15.78 8.39
CA ARG A 5 0.52 -14.67 9.08
C ARG A 5 -0.45 -14.17 10.16
N SER A 6 -0.11 -14.38 11.42
CA SER A 6 -0.86 -13.79 12.53
C SER A 6 -0.89 -12.27 12.36
N LEU A 7 -2.07 -11.67 12.53
CA LEU A 7 -2.17 -10.22 12.55
C LEU A 7 -1.32 -9.68 13.70
N PRO A 8 -0.48 -8.66 13.47
CA PRO A 8 0.28 -8.04 14.55
C PRO A 8 -0.67 -7.41 15.57
N ARG A 9 -0.31 -7.47 16.85
CA ARG A 9 -1.06 -6.76 17.88
C ARG A 9 -0.90 -5.26 17.67
N TYR A 10 -1.89 -4.51 18.13
CA TYR A 10 -1.84 -3.05 18.05
C TYR A 10 -0.64 -2.49 18.84
N GLU A 11 -0.37 -3.02 20.04
CA GLU A 11 0.73 -2.51 20.87
C GLU A 11 2.09 -2.72 20.20
N ASP A 12 2.27 -3.86 19.52
CA ASP A 12 3.47 -4.16 18.76
C ASP A 12 3.63 -3.21 17.55
N ALA A 13 2.52 -2.95 16.83
CA ALA A 13 2.52 -2.06 15.68
C ALA A 13 2.88 -0.61 16.06
N VAL A 14 2.38 -0.12 17.20
CA VAL A 14 2.74 1.21 17.73
C VAL A 14 4.19 1.24 18.17
N ALA A 15 4.66 0.23 18.91
CA ALA A 15 6.03 0.18 19.41
C ALA A 15 7.08 0.09 18.29
N GLN A 16 6.70 -0.48 17.14
CA GLN A 16 7.59 -0.69 15.99
C GLN A 16 7.43 0.38 14.90
N PHE A 17 6.49 1.32 15.03
CA PHE A 17 6.20 2.29 13.99
C PHE A 17 7.40 3.20 13.70
N ARG A 18 7.70 3.35 12.41
CA ARG A 18 8.66 4.32 11.88
C ARG A 18 8.08 4.94 10.61
N ILE A 19 8.08 6.27 10.51
CA ILE A 19 7.52 6.95 9.35
C ILE A 19 8.32 6.65 8.07
N GLU A 20 9.64 6.44 8.21
CA GLU A 20 10.51 6.12 7.07
C GLU A 20 10.13 4.78 6.44
N ASP A 21 9.73 3.80 7.25
CA ASP A 21 9.30 2.48 6.76
C ASP A 21 8.00 2.59 5.95
N GLU A 22 7.10 3.50 6.34
CA GLU A 22 5.87 3.76 5.61
C GLU A 22 6.11 4.56 4.32
N ILE A 23 7.05 5.51 4.33
CA ILE A 23 7.47 6.23 3.12
C ILE A 23 8.10 5.25 2.12
N ALA A 24 8.90 4.29 2.59
CA ALA A 24 9.52 3.27 1.73
C ALA A 24 8.51 2.35 1.01
N ARG A 25 7.23 2.36 1.40
CA ARG A 25 6.15 1.60 0.75
C ARG A 25 5.48 2.37 -0.40
N LEU A 26 5.76 3.66 -0.53
CA LEU A 26 5.29 4.48 -1.65
C LEU A 26 6.15 4.22 -2.88
N SER A 27 5.60 4.47 -4.08
CA SER A 27 6.38 4.43 -5.32
C SER A 27 7.14 5.73 -5.59
N GLY A 28 6.62 6.87 -5.11
CA GLY A 28 7.31 8.15 -5.02
C GLY A 28 7.78 8.43 -3.59
N ASP A 29 8.18 9.67 -3.35
CA ASP A 29 8.73 10.11 -2.07
C ASP A 29 8.14 11.49 -1.71
N PRO A 30 7.58 11.68 -0.49
CA PRO A 30 6.94 12.95 -0.13
C PRO A 30 7.88 14.17 -0.15
N ALA A 31 9.19 13.99 0.01
CA ALA A 31 10.16 15.08 0.07
C ALA A 31 10.67 15.50 -1.32
N SER A 32 10.73 14.58 -2.28
CA SER A 32 11.31 14.80 -3.61
C SER A 32 10.28 14.78 -4.75
N GLY A 33 9.12 14.16 -4.53
CA GLY A 33 8.03 14.13 -5.51
C GLY A 33 7.14 12.90 -5.34
N ILE A 34 5.84 13.16 -5.20
CA ILE A 34 4.81 12.13 -5.12
C ILE A 34 3.63 12.49 -6.01
N ASN A 35 3.02 11.47 -6.64
CA ASN A 35 1.82 11.64 -7.46
C ASN A 35 0.78 10.59 -7.06
N ALA A 36 -0.39 11.06 -6.60
CA ALA A 36 -1.46 10.18 -6.17
C ALA A 36 -1.92 9.19 -7.26
N TYR A 37 -1.97 9.60 -8.54
CA TYR A 37 -2.29 8.70 -9.64
C TYR A 37 -1.30 7.52 -9.73
N VAL A 38 0.01 7.78 -9.57
CA VAL A 38 1.01 6.71 -9.57
C VAL A 38 0.79 5.78 -8.37
N GLU A 39 0.51 6.32 -7.19
CA GLU A 39 0.34 5.54 -5.96
C GLU A 39 -0.93 4.68 -5.91
N CYS A 40 -2.02 5.12 -6.55
CA CYS A 40 -3.31 4.43 -6.49
C CYS A 40 -3.68 3.70 -7.80
N CYS A 41 -3.04 4.02 -8.91
CA CYS A 41 -3.36 3.46 -10.23
C CYS A 41 -2.10 3.06 -11.00
N GLY A 42 -1.25 4.03 -11.36
CA GLY A 42 -0.13 3.84 -12.28
C GLY A 42 0.79 2.68 -11.91
N ARG A 43 1.18 2.57 -10.64
CA ARG A 43 2.07 1.50 -10.15
C ARG A 43 1.47 0.09 -10.15
N TYR A 44 0.14 -0.02 -10.31
CA TYR A 44 -0.58 -1.30 -10.31
C TYR A 44 -1.00 -1.76 -11.72
N THR A 45 -0.56 -1.06 -12.77
CA THR A 45 -0.81 -1.42 -14.17
C THR A 45 0.10 -2.58 -14.63
N GLY A 46 -0.13 -3.11 -15.84
CA GLY A 46 0.70 -4.17 -16.46
C GLY A 46 0.18 -5.60 -16.28
N GLU A 47 -0.64 -5.86 -15.27
CA GLU A 47 -1.20 -7.20 -15.00
C GLU A 47 -2.65 -7.38 -15.46
N ASN A 48 -3.29 -6.35 -16.03
CA ASN A 48 -4.70 -6.35 -16.44
C ASN A 48 -5.67 -6.86 -15.35
N ARG A 49 -5.36 -6.61 -14.08
CA ARG A 49 -6.21 -6.97 -12.94
C ARG A 49 -7.35 -5.96 -12.77
N LEU A 50 -8.49 -6.45 -12.27
CA LEU A 50 -9.66 -5.62 -12.01
C LEU A 50 -9.45 -4.73 -10.77
N ALA A 51 -9.50 -3.42 -10.96
CA ALA A 51 -9.35 -2.44 -9.88
C ALA A 51 -10.68 -1.83 -9.38
N LEU A 52 -11.74 -1.84 -10.21
CA LEU A 52 -13.04 -1.28 -9.85
C LEU A 52 -14.18 -2.10 -10.47
N ARG A 53 -15.15 -2.50 -9.65
CA ARG A 53 -16.45 -3.04 -10.10
C ARG A 53 -17.50 -1.95 -9.94
N ALA A 54 -17.79 -1.22 -11.01
CA ALA A 54 -18.90 -0.27 -11.01
C ALA A 54 -20.22 -1.05 -11.15
N ILE A 55 -21.16 -0.77 -10.25
CA ILE A 55 -22.52 -1.33 -10.27
C ILE A 55 -23.47 -0.13 -10.25
N SER A 56 -24.36 -0.06 -11.23
CA SER A 56 -25.46 0.91 -11.27
C SER A 56 -26.78 0.21 -10.94
N ALA A 57 -27.73 0.98 -10.39
CA ALA A 57 -29.07 0.50 -10.07
C ALA A 57 -29.90 0.16 -11.32
#